data_AF-B1C731-F1
#
_entry.id   AF-B1C731-F1
#
_cell.length_a   1.000
_cell.length_b   1.000
_cell.length_c   1.000
_cell.angle_alpha   90.00
_cell.angle_beta   90.00
_cell.angle_gamma   90.00
#
_symmetry.space_group_name_H-M   'P 1'
#
loop_
_entity.id
_entity.type
_entity.pdbx_description
1 polymer ?
#
loop_
_entity_poly.entity_id
_entity_poly.type
_entity_poly.pdbx_seq_one_letter_code
_entity_poly.pdbx_strand_id
1 'polypeptide(L)' 'MEKPFWGGDCHVKKCAEDKDYHHCGECKDFPCEVVSTMGTEMGFDPKPRLDNLKKWRDEEK' A
#
# COMPACT_ATOMS: atom_id res chain seq x y z
N MET A 1 15.03 -15.98 7.38
CA MET A 1 13.86 -15.83 8.28
C MET A 1 12.69 -16.52 7.62
N GLU A 2 12.06 -17.47 8.30
CA GLU A 2 10.76 -17.98 7.87
C GLU A 2 9.72 -16.86 8.03
N LYS A 3 8.91 -16.65 7.00
CA LYS A 3 7.83 -15.67 7.05
C LYS A 3 6.78 -16.18 8.04
N PRO A 4 6.25 -15.33 8.95
CA PRO A 4 5.16 -15.76 9.83
C PRO A 4 3.96 -16.18 8.98
N PHE A 5 3.06 -17.02 9.52
CA PHE A 5 1.85 -17.51 8.83
C PHE A 5 1.02 -16.37 8.19
N TRP A 6 1.06 -15.18 8.79
CA TRP A 6 0.39 -13.95 8.33
C TRP A 6 1.28 -13.02 7.48
N GLY A 7 2.54 -13.40 7.24
CA GLY A 7 3.58 -12.61 6.61
C GLY A 7 3.97 -13.12 5.22
N GLY A 8 2.99 -13.53 4.41
CA GLY A 8 3.23 -13.80 2.99
C GLY A 8 3.84 -12.59 2.26
N ASP A 9 4.23 -12.78 1.00
CA ASP A 9 4.72 -11.68 0.16
C ASP A 9 3.61 -10.65 -0.09
N CYS A 10 3.64 -9.54 0.64
CA CYS A 10 2.80 -8.40 0.32
C CYS A 10 3.28 -7.77 -0.99
N HIS A 11 2.51 -7.99 -2.07
CA HIS A 11 2.83 -7.45 -3.38
C HIS A 11 2.95 -5.91 -3.37
N VAL A 12 2.14 -5.24 -2.54
CA VAL A 12 2.15 -3.79 -2.41
C VAL A 12 3.42 -3.29 -1.71
N LYS A 13 3.89 -4.01 -0.67
CA LYS A 13 5.17 -3.73 0.00
C LYS A 13 6.33 -3.89 -0.98
N LYS A 14 6.37 -5.01 -1.69
CA LYS A 14 7.41 -5.27 -2.70
C LYS A 14 7.43 -4.18 -3.78
N CYS A 15 6.26 -3.76 -4.27
CA CYS A 15 6.15 -2.68 -5.26
C CYS A 15 6.67 -1.33 -4.74
N ALA A 16 6.46 -1.01 -3.46
CA ALA A 16 7.02 0.20 -2.84
C ALA A 16 8.55 0.10 -2.70
N GLU A 17 9.06 -1.03 -2.20
CA GLU A 17 10.51 -1.28 -2.04
C GLU A 17 11.24 -1.26 -3.39
N ASP A 18 10.69 -1.88 -4.44
CA ASP A 18 11.27 -1.91 -5.79
C ASP A 18 11.32 -0.50 -6.43
N LYS A 19 10.46 0.42 -5.98
CA LYS A 19 10.39 1.82 -6.44
C LYS A 19 11.08 2.81 -5.50
N ASP A 20 11.71 2.32 -4.44
CA ASP A 20 12.34 3.13 -3.39
C ASP A 20 11.38 4.14 -2.73
N TYR A 21 10.13 3.72 -2.52
CA TYR A 21 9.12 4.49 -1.79
C TYR A 21 9.04 4.05 -0.33
N HIS A 22 8.95 5.01 0.59
CA HIS A 22 8.79 4.73 2.00
C HIS A 22 7.39 4.12 2.28
N HIS A 23 6.38 4.59 1.57
CA HIS A 23 5.04 4.02 1.57
C HIS A 23 4.33 4.16 0.21
N CYS A 24 3.25 3.41 0.04
CA CYS A 24 2.48 3.35 -1.20
C CYS A 24 1.87 4.72 -1.62
N GLY A 25 1.79 5.67 -0.70
CA GLY A 25 1.25 7.02 -0.92
C GLY A 25 2.16 7.91 -1.79
N GLU A 26 3.46 7.60 -1.89
CA GLU A 26 4.42 8.30 -2.75
C GLU A 26 4.33 7.90 -4.23
N CYS A 27 3.53 6.87 -4.54
CA CYS A 27 3.38 6.41 -5.92
C CYS A 27 2.87 7.54 -6.82
N LYS A 28 3.54 7.78 -7.96
CA LYS A 28 3.14 8.83 -8.92
C LYS A 28 1.74 8.61 -9.49
N ASP A 29 1.34 7.35 -9.64
CA ASP A 29 0.02 6.94 -10.13
C ASP A 29 -1.00 6.77 -9.00
N PHE A 30 -0.76 7.36 -7.81
CA PHE A 30 -1.61 7.16 -6.65
C PHE A 30 -3.02 7.78 -6.83
N PRO A 31 -4.11 7.04 -6.51
CA PRO A 31 -4.14 5.64 -6.11
C PRO A 31 -4.03 4.69 -7.32
N CYS A 32 -2.99 3.86 -7.36
CA CYS A 32 -2.81 2.88 -8.44
C CYS A 32 -3.75 1.67 -8.23
N GLU A 33 -3.99 0.91 -9.30
CA GLU A 33 -4.88 -0.26 -9.27
C GLU A 33 -4.55 -1.25 -8.15
N VAL A 34 -3.25 -1.52 -7.94
CA VAL A 34 -2.77 -2.44 -6.91
C VAL A 34 -3.18 -1.99 -5.50
N VAL A 35 -3.02 -0.69 -5.17
CA VAL A 35 -3.33 -0.18 -3.83
C VAL A 35 -4.82 0.13 -3.66
N SER A 36 -5.55 0.42 -4.75
CA SER A 36 -6.99 0.69 -4.70
C SER A 36 -7.83 -0.59 -4.56
N THR A 37 -7.37 -1.71 -5.12
CA THR A 37 -8.06 -3.01 -5.06
C THR A 37 -7.60 -3.91 -3.90
N MET A 38 -6.52 -3.57 -3.19
CA MET A 38 -6.03 -4.42 -2.09
C MET A 38 -7.12 -4.64 -1.03
N GLY A 39 -7.49 -5.91 -0.82
CA GLY A 39 -8.49 -6.32 0.18
C GLY A 39 -9.94 -6.21 -0.28
N THR A 40 -10.24 -5.67 -1.46
CA THR A 40 -11.62 -5.57 -1.96
C THR A 40 -12.25 -6.94 -2.19
N GLU A 41 -11.47 -7.91 -2.68
CA GLU A 41 -11.90 -9.31 -2.86
C GLU A 41 -12.27 -10.00 -1.53
N MET A 42 -11.70 -9.52 -0.43
CA MET A 42 -11.98 -10.00 0.93
C MET A 42 -13.09 -9.20 1.62
N GLY A 43 -13.72 -8.25 0.91
CA GLY A 43 -14.80 -7.41 1.43
C GLY A 43 -14.36 -6.19 2.23
N PHE A 44 -13.07 -5.82 2.21
CA PHE A 44 -12.58 -4.63 2.89
C PHE A 44 -12.79 -3.36 2.06
N ASP A 45 -13.17 -2.26 2.73
CA ASP A 45 -13.23 -0.93 2.12
C ASP A 45 -11.82 -0.34 1.98
N PRO A 46 -11.35 -0.02 0.75
CA PRO A 46 -10.04 0.58 0.53
C PRO A 46 -9.98 2.06 0.96
N LYS A 47 -11.12 2.75 1.09
CA LYS A 47 -11.17 4.20 1.32
C LYS A 47 -10.41 4.67 2.57
N PRO A 48 -10.58 4.07 3.76
CA PRO A 48 -9.85 4.52 4.95
C PRO A 48 -8.33 4.41 4.79
N ARG A 49 -7.86 3.34 4.14
CA ARG A 49 -6.44 3.15 3.84
C ARG A 49 -5.92 4.21 2.87
N LEU A 50 -6.64 4.44 1.77
CA LEU A 50 -6.25 5.45 0.77
C LEU A 50 -6.21 6.85 1.36
N ASP A 51 -7.16 7.19 2.23
CA ASP A 51 -7.19 8.49 2.89
C ASP A 51 -6.04 8.65 3.91
N ASN A 52 -5.61 7.56 4.58
CA ASN A 52 -4.40 7.58 5.42
C ASN A 52 -3.12 7.73 4.59
N LEU A 53 -3.00 7.02 3.46
CA LEU A 53 -1.84 7.14 2.57
C LEU A 53 -1.67 8.57 2.01
N LYS A 54 -2.79 9.27 1.73
CA LYS A 54 -2.75 10.69 1.35
C LYS A 54 -2.21 11.58 2.47
N LYS A 55 -2.67 11.35 3.71
CA LYS A 55 -2.20 12.12 4.87
C LYS A 55 -0.71 11.93 5.08
N TRP A 56 -0.22 10.70 5.07
CA TRP A 56 1.21 10.43 5.25
C TRP A 56 2.07 11.10 4.16
N ARG A 57 1.65 11.01 2.89
CA ARG A 57 2.31 11.72 1.78
C ARG A 57 2.34 13.24 1.99
N ASP A 58 1.31 13.81 2.62
CA ASP A 58 1.22 15.24 2.87
C ASP A 58 1.91 15.66 4.20
N GLU A 59 2.16 14.73 5.12
CA GLU A 59 2.95 14.91 6.36
C GLU A 59 4.47 14.91 6.10
N GLU A 60 4.93 14.24 5.04
CA GLU A 60 6.35 14.20 4.62
C GLU A 60 6.79 15.44 3.80
N LYS A 61 5.94 16.47 3.66
CA LYS A 61 6.23 17.74 2.98
C LYS A 61 6.66 18.83 3.96
#